data_AF-A0A7S1SQI9-F1
#
_entry.id   AF-A0A7S1SQI9-F1
#
_cell.length_a   1.000
_cell.length_b   1.000
_cell.length_c   1.000
_cell.angle_alpha   90.00
_cell.angle_beta   90.00
_cell.angle_gamma   90.00
#
_symmetry.space_group_name_H-M   'P 1'
#
loop_
_entity.id
_entity.type
_entity.pdbx_description
1 polymer ?
#
loop_
_entity_poly.entity_id
_entity_poly.type
_entity_poly.pdbx_seq_one_letter_code
_entity_poly.pdbx_strand_id
1 'polypeptide(L)'
;VTWRAREIRLNTRQVYSQEKYNLLREESEGYAKLVTAVNGQGKGSLRPEMVPALVNYLQCLIGYFQLDPNRVLDAIMEGFETQPDNAAYLQLLPHFAFKNTAWLLGFKLEGHHGAGDAVKPTPPALMQIAAALIQAGQVTLDELYVYLSPSDGDLAKCSKQAADVVRKEGE
;
A
#
# COMPACT_ATOMS: atom_id res chain seq x y z
N VAL A 1 -6.59 24.77 -34.02
CA VAL A 1 -6.19 24.72 -32.60
C VAL A 1 -4.76 25.22 -32.49
N THR A 2 -4.58 26.40 -31.90
CA THR A 2 -3.45 27.32 -32.13
C THR A 2 -2.18 26.91 -31.39
N TRP A 3 -1.03 27.07 -32.05
CA TRP A 3 0.32 26.77 -31.54
C TRP A 3 0.58 27.35 -30.14
N ARG A 4 0.01 28.53 -29.85
CA ARG A 4 0.04 29.20 -28.54
C ARG A 4 -0.54 28.37 -27.39
N ALA A 5 -1.64 27.64 -27.61
CA ALA A 5 -2.23 26.80 -26.56
C ALA A 5 -1.32 25.60 -26.22
N ARG A 6 -0.61 25.08 -27.22
CA ARG A 6 0.38 24.01 -27.03
C ARG A 6 1.63 24.53 -26.32
N GLU A 7 2.11 25.72 -26.69
CA GLU A 7 3.23 26.43 -26.05
C GLU A 7 2.94 26.73 -24.57
N ILE A 8 1.77 27.27 -24.25
CA ILE A 8 1.36 27.53 -22.85
C ILE A 8 1.37 26.23 -22.05
N ARG A 9 0.83 25.13 -22.59
CA ARG A 9 0.84 23.82 -21.91
C ARG A 9 2.25 23.28 -21.69
N LEU A 10 3.13 23.47 -22.67
CA LEU A 10 4.51 22.99 -22.61
C LEU A 10 5.34 23.78 -21.59
N ASN A 11 5.25 25.12 -21.62
CA ASN A 11 5.90 26.00 -20.64
C ASN A 11 5.35 25.77 -19.23
N THR A 12 4.02 25.62 -19.09
CA THR A 12 3.40 25.30 -17.79
C THR A 12 3.88 23.95 -17.28
N ARG A 13 3.93 22.92 -18.12
CA ARG A 13 4.45 21.61 -17.72
C ARG A 13 5.91 21.73 -17.27
N GLN A 14 6.78 22.34 -18.08
CA GLN A 14 8.19 22.47 -17.76
C GLN A 14 8.46 23.22 -16.44
N VAL A 15 7.67 24.24 -16.12
CA VAL A 15 7.88 25.06 -14.91
C VAL A 15 7.22 24.45 -13.67
N TYR A 16 6.08 23.78 -13.82
CA TYR A 16 5.26 23.36 -12.68
C TYR A 16 5.20 21.85 -12.46
N SER A 17 5.64 21.00 -13.40
CA SER A 17 5.74 19.56 -13.15
C SER A 17 7.03 19.26 -12.38
N GLN A 18 6.89 18.84 -11.12
CA GLN A 18 7.97 18.15 -10.44
C GLN A 18 8.11 16.75 -11.05
N GLU A 19 9.31 16.39 -11.48
CA GLU A 19 9.59 15.01 -11.84
C GLU A 19 9.57 14.18 -10.56
N LYS A 20 8.61 13.27 -10.48
CA LYS A 20 8.56 12.25 -9.43
C LYS A 20 8.48 10.91 -10.10
N TYR A 21 9.46 10.06 -9.84
CA TYR A 21 9.53 8.74 -10.44
C TYR A 21 8.70 7.79 -9.61
N ASN A 22 7.61 7.29 -10.21
CA ASN A 22 6.64 6.42 -9.53
C ASN A 22 6.87 4.95 -9.91
N LEU A 23 7.50 4.68 -11.05
CA LEU A 23 7.68 3.33 -11.57
C LEU A 23 9.11 2.86 -11.35
N LEU A 24 9.27 1.57 -11.02
CA LEU A 24 10.58 0.96 -10.73
C LEU A 24 11.57 1.10 -11.89
N ARG A 25 11.06 1.11 -13.13
CA ARG A 25 11.89 1.24 -14.34
C ARG A 25 12.40 2.66 -14.59
N GLU A 26 11.79 3.66 -13.96
CA GLU A 26 12.19 5.05 -14.11
C GLU A 26 13.45 5.32 -13.30
N GLU A 27 13.50 4.85 -12.04
CA GLU A 27 14.65 5.02 -11.14
C GLU A 27 15.00 3.74 -10.38
N SER A 28 15.64 2.80 -11.08
CA SER A 28 15.97 1.48 -10.51
C SER A 28 16.92 1.52 -9.31
N GLU A 29 17.88 2.46 -9.27
CA GLU A 29 18.85 2.58 -8.17
C GLU A 29 18.18 3.07 -6.89
N GLY A 30 17.37 4.12 -6.97
CA GLY A 30 16.66 4.70 -5.83
C GLY A 30 15.74 3.67 -5.18
N TYR A 31 14.95 2.94 -5.99
CA TYR A 31 14.07 1.88 -5.50
C TYR A 31 14.83 0.67 -4.94
N ALA A 32 15.95 0.27 -5.54
CA ALA A 32 16.78 -0.82 -4.99
C ALA A 32 17.33 -0.47 -3.60
N LYS A 33 17.85 0.75 -3.42
CA LYS A 33 18.32 1.25 -2.12
C LYS A 33 17.19 1.35 -1.10
N LEU A 34 16.01 1.80 -1.53
CA LEU A 34 14.80 1.88 -0.71
C LEU A 34 14.42 0.52 -0.13
N VAL A 35 14.19 -0.48 -1.00
CA VAL A 35 13.76 -1.83 -0.61
C VAL A 35 14.80 -2.48 0.32
N THR A 36 16.08 -2.29 0.02
CA THR A 36 17.17 -2.81 0.86
C THR A 36 17.17 -2.16 2.24
N ALA A 37 16.92 -0.85 2.34
CA ALA A 37 16.89 -0.13 3.61
C ALA A 37 15.68 -0.52 4.47
N VAL A 38 14.50 -0.64 3.86
CA VAL A 38 13.25 -1.04 4.53
C VAL A 38 13.35 -2.47 5.10
N ASN A 39 14.08 -3.36 4.43
CA ASN A 39 14.32 -4.74 4.88
C ASN A 39 15.57 -4.89 5.78
N GLY A 40 16.00 -3.82 6.46
CA GLY A 40 17.06 -3.87 7.47
C GLY A 40 18.48 -3.99 6.91
N GLN A 41 18.74 -3.53 5.68
CA GLN A 41 20.05 -3.51 5.03
C GLN A 41 20.78 -4.87 5.03
N GLY A 42 20.03 -5.96 4.90
CA GLY A 42 20.58 -7.32 4.91
C GLY A 42 21.02 -7.84 6.28
N LYS A 43 20.78 -7.10 7.37
CA LYS A 43 21.08 -7.51 8.76
C LYS A 43 19.91 -8.21 9.47
N GLY A 44 18.77 -8.38 8.79
CA GLY A 44 17.56 -8.99 9.36
C GLY A 44 16.43 -7.99 9.59
N SER A 45 15.60 -8.25 10.60
CA SER A 45 14.36 -7.50 10.87
C SER A 45 14.61 -6.06 11.32
N LEU A 46 13.72 -5.14 10.93
CA LEU A 46 13.77 -3.73 11.34
C LEU A 46 13.66 -3.59 12.86
N ARG A 47 14.64 -2.95 13.51
CA ARG A 47 14.58 -2.71 14.97
C ARG A 47 14.03 -1.32 15.27
N PRO A 48 13.26 -1.12 16.36
CA PRO A 48 12.71 0.19 16.72
C PRO A 48 13.77 1.29 16.85
N GLU A 49 14.94 0.96 17.41
CA GLU A 49 16.08 1.88 17.57
C GLU A 49 16.59 2.47 16.24
N MET A 50 16.38 1.75 15.14
CA MET A 50 16.87 2.14 13.82
C MET A 50 15.88 3.03 13.07
N VAL A 51 14.62 3.11 13.53
CA VAL A 51 13.54 3.84 12.84
C VAL A 51 13.89 5.31 12.61
N PRO A 52 14.40 6.09 13.59
CA PRO A 52 14.69 7.51 13.35
C PRO A 52 15.78 7.72 12.29
N ALA A 53 16.82 6.88 12.30
CA ALA A 53 17.88 6.93 11.29
C ALA A 53 17.37 6.53 9.90
N LEU A 54 16.49 5.52 9.85
CA LEU A 54 15.85 5.08 8.62
C LEU A 54 14.93 6.16 8.04
N VAL A 55 14.11 6.82 8.86
CA VAL A 55 13.23 7.92 8.41
C VAL A 55 14.03 8.99 7.67
N ASN A 56 15.12 9.47 8.29
CA ASN A 56 15.99 10.47 7.67
C ASN A 56 16.60 9.97 6.36
N TYR A 57 17.09 8.72 6.35
CA TYR A 57 17.67 8.13 5.15
C TYR A 57 16.66 8.01 4.00
N LEU A 58 15.44 7.56 4.29
CA LEU A 58 14.36 7.44 3.31
C LEU A 58 13.92 8.81 2.77
N GLN A 59 13.85 9.84 3.63
CA GLN A 59 13.58 11.22 3.20
C GLN A 59 14.70 11.76 2.28
N CYS A 60 15.96 11.46 2.58
CA CYS A 60 17.08 11.78 1.69
C CYS A 60 16.97 11.05 0.36
N LEU A 61 16.58 9.76 0.34
CA LEU A 61 16.38 9.02 -0.91
C LEU A 61 15.24 9.61 -1.75
N ILE A 62 14.11 9.97 -1.12
CA ILE A 62 12.98 10.63 -1.80
C ILE A 62 13.46 11.94 -2.46
N GLY A 63 14.22 12.76 -1.75
CA GLY A 63 14.73 14.02 -2.29
C GLY A 63 15.79 13.85 -3.37
N TYR A 64 16.75 12.94 -3.18
CA TYR A 64 17.89 12.76 -4.08
C TYR A 64 17.49 12.07 -5.38
N PHE A 65 16.74 10.97 -5.30
CA PHE A 65 16.27 10.21 -6.46
C PHE A 65 14.90 10.67 -6.96
N GLN A 66 14.32 11.74 -6.38
CA GLN A 66 13.00 12.25 -6.76
C GLN A 66 11.91 11.15 -6.77
N LEU A 67 11.92 10.27 -5.77
CA LEU A 67 10.98 9.15 -5.71
C LEU A 67 9.55 9.63 -5.38
N ASP A 68 8.54 8.95 -5.91
CA ASP A 68 7.16 9.21 -5.52
C ASP A 68 6.90 8.74 -4.07
N PRO A 69 6.44 9.62 -3.16
CA PRO A 69 6.21 9.26 -1.76
C PRO A 69 5.15 8.16 -1.55
N ASN A 70 4.15 8.04 -2.43
CA ASN A 70 3.14 6.98 -2.32
C ASN A 70 3.74 5.64 -2.72
N ARG A 71 4.62 5.61 -3.73
CA ARG A 71 5.36 4.39 -4.08
C ARG A 71 6.33 3.98 -2.97
N VAL A 72 6.92 4.95 -2.28
CA VAL A 72 7.75 4.67 -1.09
C VAL A 72 6.93 4.09 0.05
N LEU A 73 5.75 4.65 0.32
CA LEU A 73 4.80 4.10 1.30
C LEU A 73 4.41 2.65 0.93
N ASP A 74 4.18 2.37 -0.36
CA ASP A 74 3.86 1.03 -0.86
C ASP A 74 4.98 0.03 -0.57
N ALA A 75 6.22 0.40 -0.84
CA ALA A 75 7.39 -0.44 -0.55
C ALA A 75 7.59 -0.67 0.96
N ILE A 76 7.26 0.32 1.80
CA ILE A 76 7.28 0.16 3.26
C ILE A 76 6.22 -0.87 3.69
N MET A 77 5.02 -0.80 3.13
CA MET A 77 3.96 -1.77 3.44
C MET A 77 4.27 -3.18 2.93
N GLU A 78 4.92 -3.32 1.76
CA GLU A 78 5.44 -4.61 1.29
C GLU A 78 6.51 -5.18 2.24
N GLY A 79 7.38 -4.32 2.76
CA GLY A 79 8.33 -4.69 3.81
C GLY A 79 7.63 -5.16 5.08
N PHE A 80 6.55 -4.48 5.49
CA PHE A 80 5.74 -4.90 6.63
C PHE A 80 5.05 -6.24 6.36
N GLU A 81 4.56 -6.50 5.14
CA GLU A 81 3.95 -7.79 4.73
C GLU A 81 4.91 -8.96 4.85
N THR A 82 6.20 -8.71 4.62
CA THR A 82 7.25 -9.70 4.78
C THR A 82 7.52 -10.02 6.27
N GLN A 83 7.18 -9.10 7.19
CA GLN A 83 7.48 -9.20 8.62
C GLN A 83 6.30 -8.66 9.47
N PRO A 84 5.14 -9.35 9.48
CA PRO A 84 3.92 -8.83 10.09
C PRO A 84 4.01 -8.67 11.62
N ASP A 85 4.88 -9.43 12.29
CA ASP A 85 5.08 -9.36 13.74
C ASP A 85 5.87 -8.11 14.19
N ASN A 86 6.46 -7.37 13.24
CA ASN A 86 7.38 -6.29 13.57
C ASN A 86 6.67 -4.94 13.73
N ALA A 87 6.41 -4.56 14.98
CA ALA A 87 5.80 -3.28 15.32
C ALA A 87 6.66 -2.04 14.96
N ALA A 88 7.94 -2.18 14.59
CA ALA A 88 8.77 -1.06 14.17
C ALA A 88 8.22 -0.37 12.90
N TYR A 89 7.56 -1.11 12.00
CA TYR A 89 6.92 -0.54 10.81
C TYR A 89 5.79 0.43 11.16
N LEU A 90 5.05 0.18 12.25
CA LEU A 90 4.02 1.09 12.74
C LEU A 90 4.60 2.43 13.19
N GLN A 91 5.84 2.48 13.68
CA GLN A 91 6.52 3.73 14.02
C GLN A 91 7.03 4.45 12.76
N LEU A 92 7.34 3.70 11.70
CA LEU A 92 7.87 4.24 10.44
C LEU A 92 6.78 4.92 9.61
N LEU A 93 5.62 4.26 9.44
CA LEU A 93 4.54 4.70 8.54
C LEU A 93 4.05 6.14 8.75
N PRO A 94 3.84 6.66 9.98
CA PRO A 94 3.36 8.03 10.19
C PRO A 94 4.27 9.13 9.61
N HIS A 95 5.55 8.83 9.38
CA HIS A 95 6.51 9.78 8.82
C HIS A 95 6.39 9.93 7.29
N PHE A 96 5.59 9.10 6.63
CA PHE A 96 5.42 9.08 5.17
C PHE A 96 3.94 9.12 4.81
N ALA A 97 3.54 10.05 3.93
CA ALA A 97 2.26 10.11 3.18
C ALA A 97 1.01 9.46 3.85
N PHE A 98 0.81 9.66 5.16
CA PHE A 98 -0.13 8.88 5.98
C PHE A 98 -1.59 8.91 5.50
N LYS A 99 -2.00 10.00 4.84
CA LYS A 99 -3.36 10.16 4.31
C LYS A 99 -3.74 9.10 3.27
N ASN A 100 -2.74 8.51 2.60
CA ASN A 100 -2.97 7.56 1.52
C ASN A 100 -2.81 6.10 1.97
N THR A 101 -2.51 5.84 3.25
CA THR A 101 -2.31 4.49 3.79
C THR A 101 -3.56 3.62 3.61
N ALA A 102 -4.74 4.14 3.94
CA ALA A 102 -6.00 3.41 3.81
C ALA A 102 -6.32 3.08 2.34
N TRP A 103 -6.17 4.05 1.44
CA TRP A 103 -6.38 3.86 0.01
C TRP A 103 -5.43 2.80 -0.57
N LEU A 104 -4.14 2.88 -0.24
CA LEU A 104 -3.13 1.99 -0.80
C LEU A 104 -3.26 0.55 -0.24
N LEU A 105 -3.63 0.41 1.03
CA LEU A 105 -4.01 -0.87 1.63
C LEU A 105 -5.26 -1.45 0.95
N GLY A 106 -6.29 -0.61 0.76
CA GLY A 106 -7.51 -0.98 0.06
C GLY A 106 -7.25 -1.44 -1.38
N PHE A 107 -6.39 -0.73 -2.10
CA PHE A 107 -5.95 -1.09 -3.45
C PHE A 107 -5.22 -2.43 -3.49
N LYS A 108 -4.36 -2.73 -2.50
CA LYS A 108 -3.73 -4.06 -2.38
C LYS A 108 -4.76 -5.16 -2.16
N LEU A 109 -5.75 -4.92 -1.29
CA LEU A 109 -6.83 -5.88 -1.02
C LEU A 109 -7.68 -6.13 -2.29
N GLU A 110 -8.06 -5.06 -2.99
CA GLU A 110 -8.78 -5.12 -4.27
C GLU A 110 -8.02 -5.93 -5.33
N GLY A 111 -6.68 -5.81 -5.38
CA GLY A 111 -5.84 -6.61 -6.25
C GLY A 111 -5.92 -8.13 -6.02
N HIS A 112 -6.35 -8.56 -4.83
CA HIS A 112 -6.58 -9.98 -4.50
C HIS A 112 -8.03 -10.41 -4.70
N HIS A 113 -8.98 -9.48 -4.87
CA HIS A 113 -10.42 -9.74 -5.04
C HIS A 113 -10.83 -10.11 -6.47
N GLY A 114 -9.91 -10.64 -7.29
CA GLY A 114 -10.10 -10.84 -8.74
C GLY A 114 -11.48 -11.38 -9.15
N ALA A 115 -12.12 -10.69 -10.10
CA ALA A 115 -13.33 -11.13 -10.79
C ALA A 115 -13.02 -12.31 -11.73
N GLY A 116 -13.08 -13.54 -11.22
CA GLY A 116 -12.93 -14.77 -12.00
C GLY A 116 -12.79 -16.02 -11.13
N ASP A 117 -13.05 -17.19 -11.73
CA ASP A 117 -13.21 -18.55 -11.16
C ASP A 117 -12.00 -19.11 -10.35
N ALA A 118 -11.00 -18.28 -10.04
CA ALA A 118 -9.85 -18.61 -9.20
C ALA A 118 -9.64 -17.49 -8.17
N VAL A 119 -10.51 -17.42 -7.17
CA VAL A 119 -10.34 -16.56 -5.99
C VAL A 119 -9.00 -16.91 -5.35
N LYS A 120 -7.98 -16.09 -5.59
CA LYS A 120 -6.71 -16.23 -4.86
C LYS A 120 -7.00 -15.75 -3.44
N PRO A 121 -6.87 -16.59 -2.41
CA PRO A 121 -7.16 -16.18 -1.04
C PRO A 121 -6.26 -14.99 -0.69
N THR A 122 -6.85 -13.96 -0.09
CA THR A 122 -6.10 -12.80 0.41
C THR A 122 -4.99 -13.29 1.34
N PRO A 123 -3.73 -12.89 1.12
CA PRO A 123 -2.62 -13.33 1.96
C PRO A 123 -2.91 -13.02 3.44
N PRO A 124 -2.66 -13.98 4.36
CA PRO A 124 -2.92 -13.77 5.78
C PRO A 124 -2.08 -12.62 6.35
N ALA A 125 -0.87 -12.41 5.83
CA ALA A 125 0.00 -11.29 6.22
C ALA A 125 -0.63 -9.93 5.93
N LEU A 126 -1.29 -9.77 4.77
CA LEU A 126 -1.98 -8.53 4.41
C LEU A 126 -3.16 -8.23 5.35
N MET A 127 -3.92 -9.26 5.73
CA MET A 127 -4.99 -9.15 6.72
C MET A 127 -4.47 -8.83 8.12
N GLN A 128 -3.35 -9.43 8.53
CA GLN A 128 -2.69 -9.13 9.81
C GLN A 128 -2.24 -7.67 9.87
N ILE A 129 -1.70 -7.14 8.78
CA ILE A 129 -1.29 -5.73 8.71
C ILE A 129 -2.47 -4.79 8.76
N ALA A 130 -3.55 -5.09 8.02
CA ALA A 130 -4.77 -4.31 8.12
C ALA A 130 -5.28 -4.25 9.56
N ALA A 131 -5.30 -5.39 10.26
CA ALA A 131 -5.67 -5.44 11.67
C ALA A 131 -4.70 -4.65 12.57
N ALA A 132 -3.39 -4.77 12.35
CA ALA A 132 -2.38 -4.04 13.13
C ALA A 132 -2.47 -2.52 12.93
N LEU A 133 -2.73 -2.06 11.70
CA LEU A 133 -2.93 -0.64 11.38
C LEU A 133 -4.21 -0.09 12.01
N ILE A 134 -5.29 -0.87 12.02
CA ILE A 134 -6.54 -0.51 12.68
C ILE A 134 -6.32 -0.44 14.21
N GLN A 135 -5.64 -1.42 14.79
CA GLN A 135 -5.34 -1.45 16.22
C GLN A 135 -4.46 -0.27 16.66
N ALA A 136 -3.50 0.13 15.81
CA ALA A 136 -2.65 1.30 16.04
C ALA A 136 -3.37 2.64 15.80
N GLY A 137 -4.63 2.63 15.33
CA GLY A 137 -5.40 3.82 14.99
C GLY A 137 -4.88 4.55 13.75
N GLN A 138 -4.11 3.87 12.90
CA GLN A 138 -3.49 4.45 11.70
C GLN A 138 -4.42 4.42 10.48
N VAL A 139 -5.34 3.47 10.45
CA VAL A 139 -6.39 3.33 9.43
C VAL A 139 -7.68 3.01 10.15
N THR A 140 -8.78 3.64 9.75
CA THR A 140 -10.10 3.29 10.29
C THR A 140 -10.75 2.19 9.47
N LEU A 141 -11.59 1.37 10.11
CA LEU A 141 -12.32 0.32 9.39
C LEU A 141 -13.25 0.92 8.32
N ASP A 142 -13.86 2.07 8.60
CA ASP A 142 -14.77 2.77 7.68
C ASP A 142 -14.06 3.19 6.39
N GLU A 143 -12.81 3.65 6.48
CA GLU A 143 -11.98 3.99 5.31
C GLU A 143 -11.64 2.76 4.48
N LEU A 144 -11.41 1.62 5.13
CA LEU A 144 -11.06 0.38 4.45
C LEU A 144 -12.28 -0.32 3.85
N TYR A 145 -13.45 -0.16 4.47
CA TYR A 145 -14.70 -0.84 4.13
C TYR A 145 -15.08 -0.69 2.65
N VAL A 146 -14.81 0.48 2.07
CA VAL A 146 -15.11 0.79 0.66
C VAL A 146 -14.35 -0.12 -0.32
N TYR A 147 -13.19 -0.65 0.08
CA TYR A 147 -12.33 -1.50 -0.74
C TYR A 147 -12.50 -3.00 -0.45
N LEU A 148 -13.27 -3.35 0.58
CA LEU A 148 -13.50 -4.74 0.95
C LEU A 148 -14.56 -5.36 0.03
N SER A 149 -14.33 -6.62 -0.31
CA SER A 149 -15.29 -7.45 -1.00
C SER A 149 -15.50 -8.75 -0.20
N PRO A 150 -16.66 -9.41 -0.32
CA PRO A 150 -17.83 -9.07 -1.14
C PRO A 150 -18.61 -7.88 -0.61
N SER A 151 -19.43 -7.25 -1.45
CA SER A 151 -20.35 -6.19 -1.00
C SER A 151 -21.40 -6.74 -0.03
N ASP A 152 -22.00 -5.88 0.80
CA ASP A 152 -23.06 -6.29 1.76
C ASP A 152 -24.23 -7.02 1.08
N GLY A 153 -24.58 -6.57 -0.12
CA GLY A 153 -25.61 -7.20 -0.93
C GLY A 153 -25.23 -8.61 -1.39
N ASP A 154 -23.94 -8.86 -1.65
CA ASP A 154 -23.45 -10.17 -2.07
C ASP A 154 -23.21 -11.10 -0.87
N LEU A 155 -22.72 -10.57 0.25
CA LEU A 155 -22.65 -11.27 1.54
C LEU A 155 -24.03 -11.81 1.97
N ALA A 156 -25.08 -11.00 1.82
CA ALA A 156 -26.45 -11.42 2.13
C ALA A 156 -26.99 -12.52 1.20
N LYS A 157 -26.49 -12.60 -0.04
CA LYS A 157 -26.83 -13.70 -0.96
C LYS A 157 -26.07 -14.97 -0.60
N CYS A 158 -24.76 -14.86 -0.36
CA CYS A 158 -23.91 -15.99 0.01
C CYS A 158 -24.36 -16.63 1.33
N SER A 159 -24.76 -15.84 2.34
CA SER A 159 -25.24 -16.39 3.62
C SER A 159 -26.54 -17.19 3.47
N LYS A 160 -27.47 -16.72 2.63
CA LYS A 160 -28.70 -17.44 2.30
C LYS A 160 -28.41 -18.74 1.54
N GLN A 161 -27.55 -18.68 0.53
CA GLN A 161 -27.12 -19.86 -0.22
C GLN A 161 -26.45 -20.91 0.68
N ALA A 162 -25.56 -20.49 1.58
CA ALA A 162 -24.93 -21.37 2.53
C ALA A 162 -25.95 -22.01 3.50
N ALA A 163 -26.93 -21.24 3.99
CA ALA A 163 -28.00 -21.76 4.84
C ALA A 163 -28.88 -22.80 4.11
N ASP A 164 -29.17 -22.56 2.82
CA ASP A 164 -29.94 -23.49 1.98
C ASP A 164 -29.18 -24.79 1.69
N VAL A 165 -27.84 -24.73 1.54
CA VAL A 165 -26.99 -25.92 1.38
C VAL A 165 -26.96 -26.75 2.66
N VAL A 166 -26.71 -26.13 3.81
CA VAL A 166 -26.71 -26.82 5.12
C VAL A 166 -28.06 -27.49 5.40
N ARG A 167 -29.17 -26.85 4.99
CA ARG A 167 -30.51 -27.43 5.13
C ARG A 167 -30.73 -28.66 4.23
N LYS A 168 -30.14 -28.69 3.04
CA LYS A 168 -30.23 -29.83 2.10
C LYS A 168 -29.30 -30.99 2.43
N GLU A 169 -28.18 -30.75 3.13
CA GLU A 169 -27.26 -31.82 3.57
C GLU A 169 -27.69 -32.47 4.90
N GLY A 170 -28.62 -31.85 5.63
CA GLY A 170 -29.20 -32.37 6.88
C GLY A 170 -30.50 -33.16 6.74
N GLU A 171 -31.04 -33.30 5.51
CA GLU A 171 -32.17 -34.17 5.15
C GLU A 171 -31.67 -35.45 4.46
#